data_AF-A0A6A6EMV5-F1
#
_entry.id   AF-A0A6A6EMV5-F1
#
_cell.length_a   1.000
_cell.length_b   1.000
_cell.length_c   1.000
_cell.angle_alpha   90.00
_cell.angle_beta   90.00
_cell.angle_gamma   90.00
#
_symmetry.space_group_name_H-M   'P 1'
#
loop_
_entity.id
_entity.type
_entity.pdbx_description
1 polymer ?
#
loop_
_entity_poly.entity_id
_entity_poly.type
_entity_poly.pdbx_seq_one_letter_code
_entity_poly.pdbx_strand_id
1 'polypeptide(L)'
;MPEWLRPVPSQLERPHPSWIDRIPWPKVRTYLIDHPEVKFDDFASAYSTSFLIRWDYEPNHVIITTTADDKGGILINPIYEEHIRQLRNWTVEGVFRRKFPAIAELVDSYSQPE
;
A
#
# COMPACT_ATOMS: atom_id res chain seq x y z
N MET A 1 0.67 10.90 11.00
CA MET A 1 0.69 9.46 10.65
C MET A 1 -0.70 9.09 10.13
N PRO A 2 -0.81 8.48 8.94
CA PRO A 2 -2.10 8.08 8.36
C PRO A 2 -2.88 7.14 9.29
N GLU A 3 -4.21 7.26 9.31
CA GLU A 3 -5.06 6.49 10.21
C GLU A 3 -4.96 4.98 9.94
N TRP A 4 -4.85 4.61 8.67
CA TRP A 4 -4.71 3.24 8.22
C TRP A 4 -3.40 2.55 8.59
N LEU A 5 -2.38 3.29 9.04
CA LEU A 5 -1.13 2.74 9.60
C LEU A 5 -1.17 2.58 11.12
N ARG A 6 -2.20 3.08 11.81
CA ARG A 6 -2.31 2.88 13.26
C ARG A 6 -2.41 1.37 13.57
N PRO A 7 -1.87 0.88 14.70
CA PRO A 7 -2.01 -0.52 15.09
C PRO A 7 -3.47 -0.93 15.24
N VAL A 8 -3.82 -2.13 14.77
CA VAL A 8 -5.13 -2.74 15.05
C VAL A 8 -5.10 -3.52 16.38
N PRO A 9 -6.25 -3.77 17.05
CA PRO A 9 -6.27 -4.50 18.33
C PRO A 9 -5.53 -5.85 18.28
N SER A 10 -5.70 -6.61 17.20
CA SER A 10 -5.03 -7.90 17.02
C SER A 10 -3.49 -7.79 17.03
N GLN A 11 -2.93 -6.66 16.60
CA GLN A 11 -1.48 -6.42 16.64
C GLN A 11 -0.97 -6.11 18.05
N LEU A 12 -1.82 -5.56 18.91
CA LEU A 12 -1.49 -5.25 20.31
C LEU A 12 -1.63 -6.47 21.21
N GLU A 13 -2.59 -7.34 20.90
CA GLU A 13 -2.97 -8.49 21.73
C GLU A 13 -2.21 -9.77 21.38
N ARG A 14 -1.77 -9.92 20.12
CA ARG A 14 -1.20 -11.18 19.63
C ARG A 14 0.22 -11.00 19.08
N PRO A 15 1.17 -11.87 19.47
CA PRO A 15 2.47 -11.95 18.83
C PRO A 15 2.32 -12.23 17.34
N HIS A 16 3.04 -11.46 16.51
CA HIS A 16 3.00 -11.61 15.07
C HIS A 16 4.34 -11.15 14.45
N PRO A 17 4.65 -11.60 13.22
CA PRO A 17 5.84 -11.13 12.52
C PRO A 17 5.79 -9.62 12.23
N SER A 18 6.89 -8.91 12.51
CA SER A 18 7.00 -7.44 12.35
C SER A 18 6.83 -6.92 10.91
N TRP A 19 6.93 -7.78 9.90
CA TRP A 19 6.67 -7.37 8.52
C TRP A 19 5.19 -7.05 8.27
N ILE A 20 4.28 -7.62 9.06
CA ILE A 20 2.84 -7.38 8.94
C ILE A 20 2.50 -5.93 9.27
N ASP A 21 3.24 -5.28 10.18
CA ASP A 21 3.08 -3.86 10.52
C ASP A 21 3.29 -2.91 9.34
N ARG A 22 4.00 -3.36 8.30
CA ARG A 22 4.28 -2.57 7.10
C ARG A 22 3.21 -2.68 6.03
N ILE A 23 2.16 -3.48 6.27
CA ILE A 23 1.07 -3.66 5.32
C ILE A 23 0.05 -2.52 5.48
N PRO A 24 -0.22 -1.74 4.42
CA PRO A 24 -1.07 -0.55 4.48
C PRO A 24 -2.52 -0.81 4.94
N TRP A 25 -3.05 -2.00 4.69
CA TRP A 25 -4.48 -2.29 4.91
C TRP A 25 -4.73 -2.96 6.26
N PRO A 26 -5.47 -2.32 7.19
CA PRO A 26 -5.79 -2.88 8.51
C PRO A 26 -6.41 -4.28 8.47
N LYS A 27 -7.40 -4.52 7.61
CA LYS A 27 -8.05 -5.84 7.48
C LYS A 27 -7.09 -6.92 6.99
N VAL A 28 -6.16 -6.58 6.11
CA VAL A 28 -5.11 -7.51 5.65
C VAL A 28 -4.17 -7.85 6.80
N ARG A 29 -3.80 -6.87 7.63
CA ARG A 29 -2.97 -7.12 8.83
C ARG A 29 -3.64 -8.10 9.79
N THR A 30 -4.93 -7.88 10.10
CA THR A 30 -5.71 -8.82 10.92
C THR A 30 -5.75 -10.20 10.28
N TYR A 31 -6.05 -10.30 8.99
CA TYR A 31 -6.08 -11.57 8.26
C TYR A 31 -4.74 -12.33 8.34
N LEU A 32 -3.60 -11.65 8.14
CA LEU A 32 -2.28 -12.27 8.19
C LEU A 32 -1.90 -12.75 9.61
N ILE A 33 -2.42 -12.09 10.65
CA ILE A 33 -2.24 -12.53 12.05
C ILE A 33 -3.07 -13.79 12.33
N ASP A 34 -4.24 -13.91 11.72
CA ASP A 34 -5.10 -15.10 11.81
C ASP A 34 -4.58 -16.28 10.97
N HIS A 35 -3.74 -16.01 9.97
CA HIS A 35 -3.24 -16.99 8.99
C HIS A 35 -1.70 -17.07 9.00
N PRO A 36 -1.08 -17.61 10.06
CA PRO A 36 0.38 -17.68 10.23
C PRO A 36 1.09 -18.61 9.24
N GLU A 37 0.34 -19.38 8.45
CA GLU A 37 0.84 -20.16 7.32
C GLU A 37 1.37 -19.27 6.19
N VAL A 38 0.89 -18.04 6.06
CA VAL A 38 1.40 -17.08 5.07
C VAL A 38 2.78 -16.57 5.52
N LYS A 39 3.83 -17.08 4.88
CA LYS A 39 5.21 -16.72 5.20
C LYS A 39 5.64 -15.44 4.48
N PHE A 40 6.63 -14.77 5.08
CA PHE A 40 7.20 -13.53 4.54
C PHE A 40 7.70 -13.73 3.11
N ASP A 41 8.49 -14.76 2.84
CA ASP A 41 9.11 -14.96 1.51
C ASP A 41 8.05 -15.14 0.42
N ASP A 42 7.01 -15.92 0.72
CA ASP A 42 5.90 -16.18 -0.19
C ASP A 42 5.07 -14.93 -0.48
N PHE A 43 4.82 -14.13 0.56
CA PHE A 43 4.09 -12.88 0.46
C PHE A 43 4.91 -11.83 -0.28
N ALA A 44 6.15 -11.59 0.15
CA ALA A 44 7.05 -10.56 -0.36
C ALA A 44 7.39 -10.77 -1.85
N SER A 45 7.59 -12.03 -2.27
CA SER A 45 7.84 -12.37 -3.68
C SER A 45 6.72 -11.91 -4.60
N ALA A 46 5.46 -12.12 -4.21
CA ALA A 46 4.32 -11.69 -5.01
C ALA A 46 4.01 -10.19 -4.80
N TYR A 47 4.11 -9.70 -3.57
CA TYR A 47 3.72 -8.35 -3.19
C TYR A 47 4.63 -7.27 -3.82
N SER A 48 5.94 -7.48 -3.80
CA SER A 48 6.93 -6.50 -4.30
C SER A 48 6.76 -6.14 -5.78
N THR A 49 6.20 -7.04 -6.58
CA THR A 49 5.99 -6.85 -8.03
C THR A 49 4.56 -6.50 -8.40
N SER A 50 3.63 -6.61 -7.44
CA SER A 50 2.19 -6.49 -7.68
C SER A 50 1.55 -5.32 -6.93
N PHE A 51 2.27 -4.70 -5.99
CA PHE A 51 1.84 -3.52 -5.26
C PHE A 51 1.96 -2.26 -6.12
N LEU A 52 0.86 -1.50 -6.25
CA LEU A 52 0.83 -0.32 -7.09
C LEU A 52 -0.15 0.75 -6.58
N ILE A 53 0.15 1.99 -6.93
CA ILE A 53 -0.72 3.14 -6.69
C ILE A 53 -1.41 3.46 -8.02
N ARG A 54 -2.74 3.40 -8.04
CA ARG A 54 -3.55 3.82 -9.19
C ARG A 54 -3.32 5.30 -9.43
N TRP A 55 -2.94 5.67 -10.63
CA TRP A 55 -2.75 7.07 -11.02
C TRP A 55 -3.32 7.23 -12.43
N ASP A 56 -4.47 7.90 -12.52
CA ASP A 56 -5.22 8.01 -13.77
C ASP A 56 -4.69 9.12 -14.71
N TYR A 57 -3.71 9.90 -14.24
CA TYR A 57 -3.09 10.98 -15.00
C TYR A 57 -1.76 10.52 -15.62
N GLU A 58 -1.19 11.36 -16.49
CA GLU A 58 0.11 11.08 -17.08
C GLU A 58 1.21 10.90 -16.00
N PRO A 59 2.10 9.90 -16.14
CA PRO A 59 3.18 9.66 -15.18
C PRO A 59 4.12 10.86 -15.00
N ASN A 60 4.27 11.70 -16.03
CA ASN A 60 5.09 12.92 -15.95
C ASN A 60 4.54 13.95 -14.96
N HIS A 61 3.26 13.86 -14.58
CA HIS A 61 2.66 14.72 -13.56
C HIS A 61 3.00 14.32 -12.13
N VAL A 62 3.77 13.25 -11.90
CA VAL A 62 4.22 12.87 -10.55
C VAL A 62 5.31 13.83 -10.06
N ILE A 63 6.13 14.35 -10.97
CA ILE A 63 7.32 15.15 -10.67
C ILE A 63 7.23 16.51 -11.35
N ILE A 64 7.58 17.55 -10.62
CA ILE A 64 7.72 18.91 -11.12
C ILE A 64 9.20 19.29 -11.03
N THR A 65 9.78 19.73 -12.14
CA THR A 65 11.14 20.28 -12.16
C THR A 65 11.07 21.80 -12.07
N THR A 66 11.65 22.36 -11.01
CA THR A 66 11.71 23.80 -10.81
C THR A 66 12.98 24.34 -11.47
N THR A 67 12.83 25.11 -12.54
CA THR A 67 13.94 25.79 -13.24
C THR A 67 14.31 27.15 -12.62
N ALA A 68 13.70 27.53 -11.50
CA ALA A 68 13.81 28.87 -10.92
C ALA A 68 15.13 29.14 -10.17
N ASP A 69 15.87 28.08 -9.79
CA ASP A 69 17.14 28.20 -9.07
C ASP A 69 18.24 27.49 -9.86
N ASP A 70 19.48 28.01 -9.85
CA ASP A 70 20.69 27.45 -10.48
C ASP A 70 21.05 26.00 -10.01
N LYS A 71 20.20 25.39 -9.18
CA LYS A 71 20.30 24.02 -8.65
C LYS A 71 19.16 23.08 -9.05
N GLY A 72 18.26 23.48 -9.95
CA GLY A 72 17.24 22.60 -10.56
C GLY A 72 16.55 21.65 -9.58
N GLY A 73 15.60 22.14 -8.78
CA GLY A 73 14.91 21.33 -7.78
C GLY A 73 13.95 20.32 -8.41
N ILE A 74 14.01 19.06 -7.98
CA ILE A 74 13.00 18.03 -8.28
C ILE A 74 12.01 18.00 -7.12
N LEU A 75 10.76 18.37 -7.38
CA LEU A 75 9.67 18.33 -6.40
C LEU A 75 8.65 17.27 -6.79
N ILE A 76 8.03 16.62 -5.81
CA ILE A 76 6.85 15.79 -6.05
C ILE A 76 5.67 16.72 -6.27
N ASN A 77 4.83 16.43 -7.26
CA ASN A 77 3.61 17.18 -7.47
C ASN A 77 2.72 17.11 -6.22
N PRO A 78 2.32 18.25 -5.61
CA PRO A 78 1.45 18.25 -4.44
C PRO A 78 0.13 17.47 -4.64
N ILE A 79 -0.37 17.42 -5.88
CA ILE A 79 -1.55 16.62 -6.22
C ILE A 79 -1.25 15.13 -6.05
N TYR A 80 -0.09 14.67 -6.52
CA TYR A 80 0.34 13.29 -6.32
C TYR A 80 0.60 12.99 -4.85
N GLU A 81 1.15 13.94 -4.09
CA GLU A 81 1.38 13.77 -2.66
C GLU A 81 0.06 13.58 -1.89
N GLU A 82 -0.98 14.37 -2.21
CA GLU A 82 -2.31 14.18 -1.63
C GLU A 82 -2.96 12.88 -2.11
N HIS A 83 -2.67 12.47 -3.34
CA HIS A 83 -3.16 11.22 -3.91
C HIS A 83 -2.62 9.99 -3.17
N ILE A 84 -1.32 9.92 -2.89
CA ILE A 84 -0.72 8.78 -2.17
C ILE A 84 -1.15 8.71 -0.70
N ARG A 85 -1.68 9.79 -0.12
CA ARG A 85 -2.21 9.80 1.26
C ARG A 85 -3.54 9.04 1.39
N GLN A 86 -4.23 8.84 0.27
CA GLN A 86 -5.53 8.17 0.24
C GLN A 86 -5.34 6.68 -0.05
N LEU A 87 -5.66 5.84 0.94
CA LEU A 87 -5.48 4.38 0.84
C LEU A 87 -6.26 3.76 -0.33
N ARG A 88 -7.38 4.37 -0.75
CA ARG A 88 -8.18 3.93 -1.90
C ARG A 88 -7.40 3.86 -3.21
N ASN A 89 -6.32 4.63 -3.31
CA ASN A 89 -5.46 4.65 -4.49
C ASN A 89 -4.43 3.51 -4.49
N TRP A 90 -4.29 2.79 -3.38
CA TRP A 90 -3.33 1.71 -3.23
C TRP A 90 -4.02 0.39 -3.57
N THR A 91 -3.39 -0.45 -4.38
CA THR A 91 -3.96 -1.74 -4.77
C THR A 91 -2.87 -2.79 -5.02
N VAL A 92 -3.32 -4.02 -5.27
CA VAL A 92 -2.48 -5.16 -5.64
C VAL A 92 -3.05 -5.84 -6.88
N GLU A 93 -2.19 -6.19 -7.84
CA GLU A 93 -2.61 -6.81 -9.11
C GLU A 93 -1.82 -8.08 -9.44
N GLY A 94 -1.90 -8.54 -10.70
CA GLY A 94 -0.98 -9.53 -11.25
C GLY A 94 -0.87 -10.85 -10.47
N VAL A 95 0.36 -11.21 -10.11
CA VAL A 95 0.70 -12.49 -9.47
C VAL A 95 0.11 -12.56 -8.07
N PHE A 96 0.09 -11.44 -7.33
CA PHE A 96 -0.43 -11.40 -5.97
C PHE A 96 -1.91 -11.79 -5.91
N ARG A 97 -2.74 -11.25 -6.79
CA ARG A 97 -4.17 -11.59 -6.83
C ARG A 97 -4.43 -13.07 -7.14
N ARG A 98 -3.59 -13.69 -7.97
CA ARG A 98 -3.69 -15.12 -8.29
C ARG A 98 -3.24 -16.00 -7.12
N LYS A 99 -2.19 -15.60 -6.40
CA LYS A 99 -1.63 -16.37 -5.28
C LYS A 99 -2.43 -16.20 -3.98
N PHE A 100 -2.97 -15.01 -3.75
CA PHE A 100 -3.68 -14.64 -2.53
C PHE A 100 -5.03 -13.93 -2.83
N PRO A 101 -6.00 -14.64 -3.44
CA PRO A 101 -7.27 -14.04 -3.86
C PRO A 101 -8.06 -13.44 -2.68
N ALA A 102 -8.14 -14.14 -1.55
CA ALA A 102 -8.82 -13.63 -0.34
C ALA A 102 -8.20 -12.33 0.19
N ILE A 103 -6.87 -12.21 0.14
CA ILE A 103 -6.18 -10.99 0.57
C ILE A 103 -6.44 -9.85 -0.42
N ALA A 104 -6.47 -10.15 -1.72
CA ALA A 104 -6.78 -9.17 -2.75
C ALA A 104 -8.20 -8.61 -2.62
N GLU A 105 -9.20 -9.43 -2.29
CA GLU A 105 -10.56 -8.97 -2.01
C GLU A 105 -10.63 -8.02 -0.80
N LEU A 106 -9.84 -8.30 0.25
CA LEU A 106 -9.72 -7.39 1.39
C LEU A 106 -9.12 -6.04 0.98
N VAL A 107 -8.12 -6.03 0.12
CA VAL A 107 -7.53 -4.80 -0.46
C VAL A 107 -8.58 -4.03 -1.26
N ASP A 108 -9.36 -4.71 -2.10
CA ASP A 108 -10.40 -4.08 -2.93
C ASP A 108 -11.51 -3.42 -2.10
N SER A 109 -11.77 -3.92 -0.89
CA SER A 109 -12.74 -3.30 0.03
C SER A 109 -12.36 -1.87 0.44
N TYR A 110 -11.11 -1.44 0.24
CA TYR A 110 -10.64 -0.07 0.47
C TYR A 110 -10.66 0.80 -0.78
N SER A 111 -10.87 0.21 -1.97
CA SER A 111 -10.93 0.93 -3.24
C SER A 111 -12.31 1.54 -3.53
N GLN A 112 -13.36 1.10 -2.84
CA GLN A 112 -14.72 1.60 -3.05
C GLN A 112 -14.89 2.98 -2.38
N PRO A 113 -15.59 3.94 -3.02
CA PRO A 113 -16.02 5.15 -2.33
C PRO A 113 -16.99 4.77 -1.20
N GLU A 114 -16.81 5.38 -0.03
CA GLU A 114 -17.76 5.29 1.10
C GLU A 114 -19.16 5.80 0.72
#